data_AF-A0A4W3J5F2-F1
#
_entry.id   AF-A0A4W3J5F2-F1
#
_cell.length_a   1.000
_cell.length_b   1.000
_cell.length_c   1.000
_cell.angle_alpha   90.00
_cell.angle_beta   90.00
_cell.angle_gamma   90.00
#
_symmetry.space_group_name_H-M   'P 1'
#
loop_
_entity.id
_entity.type
_entity.pdbx_description
1 polymer ?
#
loop_
_entity_poly.entity_id
_entity_poly.type
_entity_poly.pdbx_seq_one_letter_code
_entity_poly.pdbx_strand_id
1 'polypeptide(L)'
;MTAAGASYPMASLYVGDLHSDVTEALLYEKFSPAGPVLSIRVCRDMITRRSLGYAYVNFQQPPDAERALDTMNFDVIKGKPIRIMWSQRDPSLRKSGVGNVFIKNLDKSIDNKALYDTFSAFGNILSCKVVCDENGSKGYAFVHFETQDAADRAIEKMNGMLLNDRKVFVGRFKSRKEREAELGAKAKEFTNVYIKNFGEDMDDDRLKEMFDKFGKTLSIKVMTDLNGKCKGFGFVSYDRHEDASKAVEEMNGKELNGKLLFVGRAQKKVERQAELKRKFEQLKQERISRYQGVNLYIKNLDDTIDDEKLRKEFAPFGSITSAKIMLEDGRSKGFGFVCFSSPEEATKAVTEMNGRIVGSKPLYVALAQRKEERKAHLTNQYMQRITGMRAMPANTIINQFQPAAGGYFMPAVPQAQSRATYYAPNQMAQMRPNPRWQQQQTRPQGELYIWARGLRRSLAPHESFCVRSLGPGALYKCNFCIVSQAPQPAVLVHGQEPLTTSMLAAAPPQEQKQMLGERLFPLIQNMHPSLAGKITGMLLEIDNSELLHMLESPESLRSKVEEAVAVLQAHQAKKEATQKVAVVVAAS
;
A
#
# COMPACT_ATOMS: atom_id res chain seq x y z
N MET A 1 42.15 -10.04 45.28
CA MET A 1 40.93 -10.42 46.03
C MET A 1 39.98 -11.04 45.04
N THR A 2 39.43 -12.22 45.32
CA THR A 2 38.48 -12.90 44.44
C THR A 2 37.12 -12.22 44.50
N ALA A 3 36.52 -11.92 43.35
CA ALA A 3 35.16 -11.40 43.29
C ALA A 3 34.16 -12.52 43.65
N ALA A 4 33.17 -12.22 44.49
CA ALA A 4 32.09 -13.14 44.80
C ALA A 4 31.13 -13.21 43.61
N GLY A 5 31.38 -14.15 42.68
CA GLY A 5 30.50 -14.39 41.55
C GLY A 5 29.08 -14.75 42.00
N ALA A 6 28.07 -14.24 41.28
CA ALA A 6 26.68 -14.57 41.55
C ALA A 6 26.47 -16.08 41.37
N SER A 7 26.11 -16.78 42.45
CA SER A 7 25.84 -18.21 42.40
C SER A 7 24.58 -18.46 41.58
N TYR A 8 24.75 -18.89 40.32
CA TYR A 8 23.68 -19.42 39.49
C TYR A 8 23.46 -20.89 39.87
N PRO A 9 22.38 -21.26 40.60
CA PRO A 9 22.20 -22.61 41.13
C PRO A 9 21.83 -23.65 40.06
N MET A 10 21.90 -23.28 38.77
CA MET A 10 21.61 -24.14 37.63
C MET A 10 22.55 -23.76 36.49
N ALA A 11 23.18 -24.75 35.86
CA ALA A 11 24.04 -24.60 34.68
C ALA A 11 23.22 -24.33 33.40
N SER A 12 22.37 -23.31 33.46
CA SER A 12 21.34 -22.99 32.47
C SER A 12 21.73 -21.77 31.66
N LEU A 13 21.84 -21.94 30.33
CA LEU A 13 22.06 -20.87 29.37
C LEU A 13 20.79 -20.54 28.59
N TYR A 14 20.59 -19.25 28.32
CA TYR A 14 19.69 -18.76 27.29
C TYR A 14 20.48 -18.62 25.99
N VAL A 15 19.98 -19.19 24.90
CA VAL A 15 20.60 -19.09 23.56
C VAL A 15 19.61 -18.40 22.64
N GLY A 16 19.82 -17.12 22.38
CA GLY A 16 18.96 -16.27 21.55
C GLY A 16 19.46 -16.09 20.11
N ASP A 17 18.64 -15.40 19.32
CA ASP A 17 18.90 -15.02 17.92
C ASP A 17 19.07 -16.18 16.94
N LEU A 18 18.52 -17.35 17.28
CA LEU A 18 18.51 -18.57 16.48
C LEU A 18 17.74 -18.42 15.16
N HIS A 19 18.18 -19.16 14.12
CA HIS A 19 17.37 -19.35 12.91
C HIS A 19 16.03 -20.05 13.24
N SER A 20 14.99 -19.80 12.44
CA SER A 20 13.65 -20.38 12.62
C SER A 20 13.65 -21.92 12.60
N ASP A 21 14.62 -22.49 11.90
CA ASP A 21 14.75 -23.91 11.59
C ASP A 21 15.95 -24.54 12.34
N VAL A 22 16.42 -23.88 13.40
CA VAL A 22 17.27 -24.53 14.41
C VAL A 22 16.42 -25.54 15.18
N THR A 23 16.94 -26.75 15.29
CA THR A 23 16.34 -27.83 16.07
C THR A 23 17.14 -28.10 17.33
N GLU A 24 16.48 -28.76 18.28
CA GLU A 24 17.02 -29.24 19.54
C GLU A 24 18.27 -30.12 19.30
N ALA A 25 18.28 -30.93 18.24
CA ALA A 25 19.41 -31.77 17.84
C ALA A 25 20.63 -30.96 17.34
N LEU A 26 20.42 -29.93 16.52
CA LEU A 26 21.50 -29.07 16.01
C LEU A 26 22.18 -28.26 17.14
N LEU A 27 21.41 -27.89 18.16
CA LEU A 27 21.96 -27.31 19.39
C LEU A 27 22.72 -28.34 20.22
N TYR A 28 22.25 -29.59 20.31
CA TYR A 28 22.95 -30.66 21.03
C TYR A 28 24.31 -30.96 20.39
N GLU A 29 24.34 -31.13 19.08
CA GLU A 29 25.57 -31.26 18.29
C GLU A 29 26.54 -30.11 18.60
N LYS A 30 26.08 -28.85 18.51
CA LYS A 30 26.91 -27.67 18.74
C LYS A 30 27.43 -27.56 20.17
N PHE A 31 26.62 -27.89 21.18
CA PHE A 31 26.98 -27.71 22.60
C PHE A 31 27.64 -28.92 23.26
N SER A 32 27.52 -30.12 22.69
CA SER A 32 28.16 -31.33 23.23
C SER A 32 29.69 -31.24 23.43
N PRO A 33 30.49 -30.51 22.63
CA PRO A 33 31.92 -30.33 22.89
C PRO A 33 32.21 -29.46 24.12
N ALA A 34 31.26 -28.63 24.57
CA ALA A 34 31.40 -27.85 25.80
C ALA A 34 31.07 -28.66 27.07
N GLY A 35 30.50 -29.86 26.96
CA GLY A 35 30.30 -30.79 28.07
C GLY A 35 28.94 -31.52 28.05
N PRO A 36 28.65 -32.38 29.05
CA PRO A 36 27.40 -33.14 29.12
C PRO A 36 26.17 -32.22 29.22
N VAL A 37 25.37 -32.20 28.16
CA VAL A 37 24.12 -31.45 28.10
C VAL A 37 22.98 -32.27 28.72
N LEU A 38 22.43 -31.77 29.84
CA LEU A 38 21.32 -32.38 30.58
C LEU A 38 19.97 -32.25 29.84
N SER A 39 19.71 -31.09 29.20
CA SER A 39 18.50 -30.90 28.37
C SER A 39 18.57 -29.67 27.49
N ILE A 40 17.88 -29.71 26.35
CA ILE A 40 17.69 -28.57 25.43
C ILE A 40 16.19 -28.37 25.20
N ARG A 41 15.77 -27.10 25.13
CA ARG A 41 14.39 -26.71 24.82
C ARG A 41 14.40 -25.50 23.89
N VAL A 42 14.15 -25.69 22.59
CA VAL A 42 13.82 -24.58 21.69
C VAL A 42 12.44 -24.06 22.06
N CYS A 43 12.31 -22.76 22.30
CA CYS A 43 11.03 -22.14 22.57
C CYS A 43 10.28 -21.89 21.26
N ARG A 44 9.11 -22.51 21.15
CA ARG A 44 8.25 -22.50 19.96
C ARG A 44 6.90 -21.91 20.33
N ASP A 45 6.29 -21.17 19.41
CA ASP A 45 4.94 -20.64 19.58
C ASP A 45 3.93 -21.78 19.79
N MET A 46 2.98 -21.58 20.73
CA MET A 46 2.09 -22.67 21.17
C MET A 46 1.08 -23.09 20.09
N ILE A 47 0.67 -22.15 19.23
CA ILE A 47 -0.36 -22.36 18.21
C ILE A 47 0.28 -22.78 16.88
N THR A 48 1.28 -22.03 16.42
CA THR A 48 1.91 -22.19 15.10
C THR A 48 3.14 -23.10 15.09
N ARG A 49 3.65 -23.50 16.26
CA ARG A 49 4.87 -24.33 16.47
C ARG A 49 6.16 -23.78 15.87
N ARG A 50 6.13 -22.56 15.31
CA ARG A 50 7.30 -21.82 14.80
C ARG A 50 8.25 -21.50 15.95
N SER A 51 9.56 -21.60 15.71
CA SER A 51 10.57 -21.16 16.68
C SER A 51 10.41 -19.66 16.98
N LEU A 52 10.51 -19.30 18.26
CA LEU A 52 10.54 -17.91 18.74
C LEU A 52 11.95 -17.28 18.62
N GLY A 53 12.90 -17.97 17.99
CA GLY A 53 14.28 -17.50 17.81
C GLY A 53 15.16 -17.64 19.05
N TYR A 54 14.77 -18.44 20.04
CA TYR A 54 15.60 -18.72 21.21
C TYR A 54 15.34 -20.13 21.80
N ALA A 55 16.31 -20.60 22.58
CA ALA A 55 16.28 -21.86 23.30
C ALA A 55 16.86 -21.70 24.72
N TYR A 56 16.63 -22.71 25.56
CA TYR A 56 17.38 -22.92 26.79
C TYR A 56 18.20 -24.21 26.68
N VAL A 57 19.46 -24.15 27.13
CA VAL A 57 20.38 -25.28 27.20
C VAL A 57 20.80 -25.43 28.65
N ASN A 58 20.63 -26.62 29.22
CA ASN A 58 21.05 -26.95 30.59
C ASN A 58 22.19 -27.95 30.51
N PHE A 59 23.35 -27.62 31.08
CA PHE A 59 24.47 -28.54 31.26
C PHE A 59 24.32 -29.32 32.57
N GLN A 60 25.09 -30.39 32.71
CA GLN A 60 25.18 -31.15 33.95
C GLN A 60 26.02 -30.43 35.02
N GLN A 61 27.03 -29.65 34.61
CA GLN A 61 27.94 -28.93 35.51
C GLN A 61 28.06 -27.44 35.13
N PRO A 62 28.18 -26.50 36.10
CA PRO A 62 28.34 -25.07 35.80
C PRO A 62 29.56 -24.71 34.94
N PRO A 63 30.77 -25.29 35.14
CA PRO A 63 31.95 -24.98 34.31
C PRO A 63 31.82 -25.39 32.84
N ASP A 64 30.88 -26.29 32.50
CA ASP A 64 30.58 -26.64 31.11
C ASP A 64 29.69 -25.59 30.45
N ALA A 65 28.77 -24.99 31.21
CA ALA A 65 27.97 -23.85 30.77
C ALA A 65 28.83 -22.56 30.63
N GLU A 66 29.80 -22.36 31.52
CA GLU A 66 30.80 -21.29 31.43
C GLU A 66 31.69 -21.46 30.19
N ARG A 67 32.25 -22.66 29.99
CA ARG A 67 33.02 -23.00 28.78
C ARG A 67 32.22 -22.83 27.49
N ALA A 68 30.93 -23.15 27.48
CA ALA A 68 30.03 -22.89 26.35
C ALA A 68 29.79 -21.38 26.11
N LEU A 69 29.63 -20.58 27.18
CA LEU A 69 29.44 -19.14 27.11
C LEU A 69 30.68 -18.43 26.56
N ASP A 70 31.88 -18.84 26.96
CA ASP A 70 33.12 -18.20 26.51
C ASP A 70 33.55 -18.64 25.10
N THR A 71 33.37 -19.94 24.78
CA THR A 71 33.91 -20.52 23.54
C THR A 71 32.94 -20.41 22.37
N MET A 72 31.62 -20.47 22.61
CA MET A 72 30.61 -20.66 21.54
C MET A 72 29.66 -19.47 21.35
N ASN A 73 29.86 -18.37 22.08
CA ASN A 73 29.03 -17.18 21.89
C ASN A 73 29.35 -16.51 20.55
N PHE A 74 28.33 -16.00 19.88
CA PHE A 74 28.38 -15.42 18.53
C PHE A 74 28.66 -16.41 17.38
N ASP A 75 28.79 -17.71 17.66
CA ASP A 75 28.94 -18.74 16.62
C ASP A 75 27.78 -18.76 15.63
N VAL A 76 28.09 -18.93 14.34
CA VAL A 76 27.10 -18.85 13.26
C VAL A 76 26.40 -20.19 13.03
N ILE A 77 25.12 -20.28 13.39
CA ILE A 77 24.25 -21.41 13.07
C ILE A 77 23.26 -20.98 11.97
N LYS A 78 23.24 -21.70 10.83
CA LYS A 78 22.38 -21.42 9.68
C LYS A 78 22.39 -19.93 9.27
N GLY A 79 23.58 -19.36 9.16
CA GLY A 79 23.79 -17.98 8.73
C GLY A 79 23.45 -16.89 9.77
N LYS A 80 23.12 -17.26 11.03
CA LYS A 80 22.89 -16.29 12.12
C LYS A 80 23.81 -16.56 13.32
N PRO A 81 24.53 -15.53 13.83
CA PRO A 81 25.31 -15.67 15.05
C PRO A 81 24.38 -15.85 16.25
N ILE A 82 24.61 -16.91 17.03
CA ILE A 82 23.84 -17.18 18.25
C ILE A 82 24.29 -16.27 19.39
N ARG A 83 23.37 -15.87 20.27
CA ARG A 83 23.71 -15.01 21.42
C ARG A 83 23.42 -15.73 22.72
N ILE A 84 24.48 -16.18 23.37
CA ILE A 84 24.46 -16.93 24.63
C ILE A 84 24.46 -15.94 25.81
N MET A 85 23.70 -16.28 26.85
CA MET A 85 23.65 -15.57 28.13
C MET A 85 23.39 -16.58 29.26
N TRP A 86 23.71 -16.23 30.51
CA TRP A 86 23.16 -16.95 31.68
C TRP A 86 21.63 -16.85 31.71
N SER A 87 20.95 -17.95 32.03
CA SER A 87 19.49 -18.05 32.03
C SER A 87 18.86 -17.35 33.24
N GLN A 88 18.62 -16.05 33.10
CA GLN A 88 17.97 -15.24 34.11
C GLN A 88 16.44 -15.44 34.07
N ARG A 89 15.84 -15.94 35.17
CA ARG A 89 14.38 -16.14 35.23
C ARG A 89 13.62 -14.81 35.37
N ASP A 90 14.02 -13.97 36.33
CA ASP A 90 13.30 -12.73 36.67
C ASP A 90 13.15 -11.76 35.48
N PRO A 91 11.92 -11.45 35.03
CA PRO A 91 11.66 -10.46 33.98
C PRO A 91 12.01 -9.01 34.37
N SER A 92 12.16 -8.69 35.66
CA SER A 92 12.42 -7.32 36.14
C SER A 92 13.77 -6.80 35.64
N LEU A 93 14.85 -7.56 35.89
CA LEU A 93 16.21 -7.22 35.50
C LEU A 93 16.33 -7.00 33.99
N ARG A 94 15.74 -7.90 33.18
CA ARG A 94 15.68 -7.80 31.71
C ARG A 94 14.85 -6.63 31.18
N LYS A 95 13.95 -6.05 31.98
CA LYS A 95 13.09 -4.91 31.60
C LYS A 95 13.54 -3.58 32.21
N SER A 96 14.42 -3.60 33.20
CA SER A 96 14.88 -2.42 33.94
C SER A 96 15.55 -1.35 33.07
N GLY A 97 16.19 -1.75 31.98
CA GLY A 97 17.03 -0.88 31.14
C GLY A 97 18.39 -0.55 31.75
N VAL A 98 18.65 -0.94 33.01
CA VAL A 98 19.92 -0.70 33.71
C VAL A 98 21.06 -1.40 32.96
N GLY A 99 22.23 -0.76 32.88
CA GLY A 99 23.40 -1.28 32.17
C GLY A 99 23.27 -1.35 30.64
N ASN A 100 22.16 -0.93 30.03
CA ASN A 100 21.98 -1.01 28.56
C ASN A 100 22.54 0.23 27.85
N VAL A 101 23.52 0.00 26.99
CA VAL A 101 24.20 0.96 26.13
C VAL A 101 23.79 0.73 24.67
N PHE A 102 23.56 1.82 23.95
CA PHE A 102 23.34 1.87 22.52
C PHE A 102 24.56 2.47 21.82
N ILE A 103 25.04 1.81 20.77
CA ILE A 103 26.21 2.20 19.98
C ILE A 103 25.75 2.44 18.55
N LYS A 104 26.13 3.58 17.96
CA LYS A 104 25.74 4.02 16.61
C LYS A 104 26.95 4.52 15.83
N ASN A 105 26.89 4.42 14.50
CA ASN A 105 28.00 4.72 13.59
C ASN A 105 29.21 3.79 13.79
N LEU A 106 28.91 2.54 14.19
CA LEU A 106 29.87 1.44 14.17
C LEU A 106 30.25 1.12 12.72
N ASP A 107 31.49 0.73 12.46
CA ASP A 107 31.85 0.23 11.13
C ASP A 107 31.15 -1.11 10.82
N LYS A 108 30.96 -1.40 9.53
CA LYS A 108 30.31 -2.62 9.07
C LYS A 108 31.17 -3.88 9.24
N SER A 109 32.49 -3.74 9.37
CA SER A 109 33.42 -4.85 9.60
C SER A 109 33.39 -5.37 11.04
N ILE A 110 32.78 -4.63 11.98
CA ILE A 110 32.79 -4.96 13.40
C ILE A 110 31.64 -5.92 13.67
N ASP A 111 31.99 -7.13 14.11
CA ASP A 111 31.07 -8.21 14.45
C ASP A 111 30.71 -8.18 15.94
N ASN A 112 30.00 -9.22 16.41
CA ASN A 112 29.61 -9.30 17.81
C ASN A 112 30.81 -9.60 18.73
N LYS A 113 31.81 -10.36 18.26
CA LYS A 113 32.98 -10.74 19.06
C LYS A 113 33.94 -9.56 19.25
N ALA A 114 34.35 -8.88 18.17
CA ALA A 114 35.20 -7.70 18.30
C ALA A 114 34.53 -6.59 19.14
N LEU A 115 33.19 -6.50 19.12
CA LEU A 115 32.44 -5.62 20.00
C LEU A 115 32.49 -6.06 21.47
N TYR A 116 32.32 -7.36 21.75
CA TYR A 116 32.46 -7.92 23.09
C TYR A 116 33.86 -7.65 23.64
N ASP A 117 34.89 -8.03 22.89
CA ASP A 117 36.30 -7.89 23.25
C ASP A 117 36.62 -6.42 23.58
N THR A 118 36.22 -5.48 22.72
CA THR A 118 36.43 -4.04 22.92
C THR A 118 35.73 -3.48 24.16
N PHE A 119 34.48 -3.87 24.43
CA PHE A 119 33.69 -3.29 25.52
C PHE A 119 33.86 -4.00 26.87
N SER A 120 34.38 -5.24 26.87
CA SER A 120 34.65 -6.03 28.09
C SER A 120 35.57 -5.27 29.08
N ALA A 121 36.48 -4.44 28.57
CA ALA A 121 37.40 -3.61 29.35
C ALA A 121 36.72 -2.60 30.30
N PHE A 122 35.43 -2.30 30.12
CA PHE A 122 34.68 -1.38 30.99
C PHE A 122 33.92 -2.09 32.13
N GLY A 123 33.69 -3.41 32.00
CA GLY A 123 33.02 -4.27 32.97
C GLY A 123 32.35 -5.48 32.31
N ASN A 124 31.81 -6.38 33.13
CA ASN A 124 31.16 -7.61 32.68
C ASN A 124 29.97 -7.33 31.73
N ILE A 125 29.97 -7.97 30.56
CA ILE A 125 28.92 -7.87 29.54
C ILE A 125 28.00 -9.10 29.66
N LEU A 126 26.76 -8.88 30.09
CA LEU A 126 25.72 -9.90 30.10
C LEU A 126 25.24 -10.24 28.68
N SER A 127 25.30 -9.28 27.75
CA SER A 127 25.00 -9.51 26.34
C SER A 127 25.47 -8.38 25.45
N CYS A 128 25.91 -8.67 24.23
CA CYS A 128 26.04 -7.67 23.17
C CYS A 128 25.48 -8.19 21.85
N LYS A 129 25.10 -7.25 20.98
CA LYS A 129 24.52 -7.55 19.66
C LYS A 129 24.72 -6.41 18.67
N VAL A 130 25.50 -6.66 17.62
CA VAL A 130 25.47 -5.88 16.37
C VAL A 130 24.18 -6.25 15.63
N VAL A 131 23.48 -5.26 15.06
CA VAL A 131 22.27 -5.53 14.28
C VAL A 131 22.61 -5.59 12.80
N CYS A 132 22.38 -6.75 12.20
CA CYS A 132 22.53 -6.98 10.77
C CYS A 132 21.18 -7.05 10.04
N ASP A 133 21.20 -6.84 8.73
CA ASP A 133 20.22 -7.32 7.75
C ASP A 133 20.87 -8.30 6.76
N GLU A 134 20.14 -8.63 5.70
CA GLU A 134 20.56 -9.48 4.58
C GLU A 134 21.75 -8.89 3.79
N ASN A 135 22.08 -7.60 3.99
CA ASN A 135 23.24 -6.91 3.41
C ASN A 135 24.34 -6.63 4.46
N GLY A 136 24.31 -7.29 5.62
CA GLY A 136 25.34 -7.20 6.67
C GLY A 136 25.01 -6.21 7.79
N SER A 137 26.03 -5.67 8.46
CA SER A 137 25.85 -4.79 9.61
C SER A 137 25.16 -3.46 9.26
N LYS A 138 24.20 -3.05 10.10
CA LYS A 138 23.51 -1.74 10.02
C LYS A 138 24.31 -0.59 10.65
N GLY A 139 25.54 -0.84 11.11
CA GLY A 139 26.38 0.19 11.76
C GLY A 139 25.85 0.65 13.12
N TYR A 140 25.09 -0.19 13.82
CA TYR A 140 24.67 0.04 15.19
C TYR A 140 24.54 -1.26 15.99
N ALA A 141 24.70 -1.15 17.30
CA ALA A 141 24.72 -2.28 18.21
C ALA A 141 24.16 -1.93 19.60
N PHE A 142 23.95 -2.95 20.41
CA PHE A 142 23.55 -2.86 21.81
C PHE A 142 24.53 -3.64 22.68
N VAL A 143 24.86 -3.11 23.85
CA VAL A 143 25.66 -3.79 24.88
C VAL A 143 24.93 -3.65 26.21
N HIS A 144 24.75 -4.77 26.91
CA HIS A 144 24.15 -4.83 28.24
C HIS A 144 25.23 -5.24 29.23
N PHE A 145 25.70 -4.26 30.01
CA PHE A 145 26.58 -4.50 31.15
C PHE A 145 25.78 -5.00 32.36
N GLU A 146 26.46 -5.74 33.24
CA GLU A 146 25.91 -6.20 34.52
C GLU A 146 25.60 -5.04 35.48
N THR A 147 26.42 -3.98 35.45
CA THR A 147 26.30 -2.80 36.32
C THR A 147 26.04 -1.54 35.50
N GLN A 148 25.32 -0.57 36.09
CA GLN A 148 25.13 0.73 35.45
C GLN A 148 26.47 1.48 35.33
N ASP A 149 27.33 1.39 36.34
CA ASP A 149 28.61 2.08 36.37
C ASP A 149 29.54 1.64 35.24
N ALA A 150 29.49 0.36 34.82
CA ALA A 150 30.22 -0.11 33.64
C ALA A 150 29.67 0.49 32.34
N ALA A 151 28.34 0.59 32.22
CA ALA A 151 27.69 1.26 31.10
C ALA A 151 28.02 2.76 31.03
N ASP A 152 27.96 3.47 32.16
CA ASP A 152 28.27 4.90 32.21
C ASP A 152 29.76 5.17 31.95
N ARG A 153 30.70 4.38 32.52
CA ARG A 153 32.13 4.44 32.16
C ARG A 153 32.40 4.17 30.68
N ALA A 154 31.69 3.22 30.07
CA ALA A 154 31.81 2.93 28.64
C ALA A 154 31.28 4.10 27.79
N ILE A 155 30.19 4.74 28.21
CA ILE A 155 29.65 5.94 27.55
C ILE A 155 30.65 7.09 27.64
N GLU A 156 31.15 7.42 28.84
CA GLU A 156 32.09 8.53 29.05
C GLU A 156 33.38 8.39 28.23
N LYS A 157 33.93 7.17 28.15
CA LYS A 157 35.22 6.93 27.48
C LYS A 157 35.10 6.68 25.98
N MET A 158 34.07 5.97 25.51
CA MET A 158 33.97 5.55 24.10
C MET A 158 33.11 6.49 23.25
N ASN A 159 32.27 7.35 23.83
CA ASN A 159 31.43 8.24 23.05
C ASN A 159 32.26 9.31 22.30
N GLY A 160 32.36 9.16 20.99
CA GLY A 160 33.15 10.04 20.14
C GLY A 160 34.59 9.56 19.88
N MET A 161 34.98 8.37 20.34
CA MET A 161 36.23 7.72 19.89
C MET A 161 36.12 7.14 18.48
N LEU A 162 37.26 6.84 17.86
CA LEU A 162 37.37 6.21 16.55
C LEU A 162 37.49 4.68 16.71
N LEU A 163 36.57 3.92 16.11
CA LEU A 163 36.68 2.47 15.89
C LEU A 163 36.69 2.23 14.38
N ASN A 164 37.74 1.62 13.84
CA ASN A 164 37.97 1.41 12.40
C ASN A 164 37.64 2.68 11.59
N ASP A 165 38.34 3.77 11.94
CA ASP A 165 38.21 5.13 11.37
C ASP A 165 36.82 5.79 11.46
N ARG A 166 35.83 5.16 12.11
CA ARG A 166 34.52 5.77 12.38
C ARG A 166 34.42 6.31 13.80
N LYS A 167 34.00 7.56 13.90
CA LYS A 167 33.61 8.17 15.17
C LYS A 167 32.32 7.53 15.68
N VAL A 168 32.43 6.60 16.63
CA VAL A 168 31.28 5.92 17.24
C VAL A 168 30.56 6.86 18.21
N PHE A 169 29.23 6.79 18.21
CA PHE A 169 28.39 7.41 19.24
C PHE A 169 27.99 6.32 20.23
N VAL A 170 28.20 6.58 21.52
CA VAL A 170 27.89 5.65 22.62
C VAL A 170 27.03 6.38 23.63
N GLY A 171 25.89 5.81 24.02
CA GLY A 171 24.95 6.45 24.94
C GLY A 171 23.98 5.48 25.57
N ARG A 172 23.22 5.93 26.58
CA ARG A 172 22.21 5.09 27.24
C ARG A 172 21.14 4.61 26.25
N PHE A 173 20.72 3.35 26.38
CA PHE A 173 19.69 2.78 25.51
C PHE A 173 18.33 3.45 25.74
N LYS A 174 17.80 4.07 24.68
CA LYS A 174 16.43 4.60 24.64
C LYS A 174 15.48 3.64 23.92
N SER A 175 14.33 3.37 24.53
CA SER A 175 13.34 2.45 23.98
C SER A 175 12.77 2.97 22.65
N ARG A 176 12.20 2.09 21.81
CA ARG A 176 11.60 2.52 20.52
C ARG A 176 10.50 3.57 20.75
N LYS A 177 9.59 3.30 21.70
CA LYS A 177 8.46 4.18 22.06
C LYS A 177 8.94 5.56 22.56
N GLU A 178 9.99 5.57 23.37
CA GLU A 178 10.62 6.80 23.89
C GLU A 178 11.29 7.60 22.77
N ARG A 179 12.05 6.95 21.87
CA ARG A 179 12.67 7.62 20.72
C ARG A 179 11.62 8.18 19.76
N GLU A 180 10.53 7.46 19.52
CA GLU A 180 9.40 7.93 18.71
C GLU A 180 8.64 9.09 19.39
N ALA A 181 8.55 9.11 20.73
CA ALA A 181 8.01 10.24 21.47
C ALA A 181 8.94 11.48 21.44
N GLU A 182 10.24 11.31 21.62
CA GLU A 182 11.22 12.41 21.56
C GLU A 182 11.34 13.00 20.15
N LEU A 183 11.40 12.15 19.12
CA LEU A 183 11.34 12.59 17.72
C LEU A 183 9.97 13.21 17.37
N GLY A 184 8.88 12.70 17.95
CA GLY A 184 7.54 13.28 17.80
C GLY A 184 7.39 14.65 18.47
N ALA A 185 8.11 14.91 19.57
CA ALA A 185 8.21 16.23 20.19
C ALA A 185 9.07 17.18 19.34
N LYS A 186 10.27 16.75 18.95
CA LYS A 186 11.17 17.53 18.07
C LYS A 186 10.63 17.78 16.66
N ALA A 187 9.69 16.95 16.19
CA ALA A 187 8.94 17.18 14.95
C ALA A 187 7.70 18.10 15.14
N LYS A 188 7.28 18.36 16.38
CA LYS A 188 6.30 19.41 16.72
C LYS A 188 6.97 20.75 16.92
N GLU A 189 8.18 20.79 17.48
CA GLU A 189 9.00 22.01 17.58
C GLU A 189 9.06 22.74 16.22
N PHE A 190 8.53 23.96 16.19
CA PHE A 190 8.54 24.83 15.01
C PHE A 190 9.05 26.22 15.40
N THR A 191 10.00 26.74 14.62
CA THR A 191 10.46 28.14 14.68
C THR A 191 9.75 29.04 13.67
N ASN A 192 9.17 28.44 12.63
CA ASN A 192 8.55 29.16 11.52
C ASN A 192 7.03 29.25 11.70
N VAL A 193 6.54 30.49 11.75
CA VAL A 193 5.14 30.88 11.90
C VAL A 193 4.62 31.39 10.55
N TYR A 194 3.41 30.97 10.19
CA TYR A 194 2.63 31.49 9.08
C TYR A 194 1.52 32.39 9.63
N ILE A 195 1.41 33.58 9.04
CA ILE A 195 0.50 34.64 9.48
C ILE A 195 -0.37 35.01 8.28
N LYS A 196 -1.70 35.09 8.47
CA LYS A 196 -2.66 35.43 7.41
C LYS A 196 -3.75 36.36 7.95
N ASN A 197 -4.33 37.16 7.07
CA ASN A 197 -5.55 37.97 7.24
C ASN A 197 -5.35 39.34 7.92
N PHE A 198 -4.12 39.85 7.94
CA PHE A 198 -3.76 41.16 8.52
C PHE A 198 -4.18 42.40 7.71
N GLY A 199 -4.71 42.22 6.49
CA GLY A 199 -5.05 43.32 5.56
C GLY A 199 -4.10 43.39 4.36
N GLU A 200 -4.20 44.46 3.58
CA GLU A 200 -3.36 44.71 2.41
C GLU A 200 -2.26 45.75 2.70
N ASP A 201 -2.42 46.52 3.78
CA ASP A 201 -1.63 47.68 4.22
C ASP A 201 -0.52 47.30 5.23
N MET A 202 0.02 46.08 5.09
CA MET A 202 1.05 45.50 5.96
C MET A 202 2.28 45.15 5.15
N ASP A 203 3.42 45.71 5.55
CA ASP A 203 4.75 45.48 4.99
C ASP A 203 5.60 44.58 5.92
N ASP A 204 6.86 44.32 5.53
CA ASP A 204 7.78 43.48 6.31
C ASP A 204 8.12 44.11 7.68
N ASP A 205 8.27 45.44 7.74
CA ASP A 205 8.73 46.17 8.92
C ASP A 205 7.63 46.34 9.98
N ARG A 206 6.38 46.60 9.57
CA ARG A 206 5.23 46.64 10.48
C ARG A 206 4.85 45.24 10.96
N LEU A 207 4.99 44.22 10.11
CA LEU A 207 4.86 42.82 10.55
C LEU A 207 5.98 42.47 11.56
N LYS A 208 7.19 43.00 11.39
CA LYS A 208 8.29 42.87 12.36
C LYS A 208 7.96 43.51 13.70
N GLU A 209 7.62 44.80 13.72
CA GLU A 209 7.23 45.53 14.95
C GLU A 209 6.16 44.77 15.75
N MET A 210 5.16 44.22 15.05
CA MET A 210 4.07 43.48 15.68
C MET A 210 4.46 42.13 16.30
N PHE A 211 5.55 41.49 15.85
CA PHE A 211 5.92 40.12 16.20
C PHE A 211 7.28 39.97 16.92
N ASP A 212 8.22 40.90 16.79
CA ASP A 212 9.53 40.84 17.47
C ASP A 212 9.38 40.89 19.01
N LYS A 213 8.26 41.46 19.50
CA LYS A 213 7.88 41.47 20.93
C LYS A 213 7.68 40.08 21.57
N PHE A 214 7.52 39.02 20.78
CA PHE A 214 7.38 37.64 21.28
C PHE A 214 8.72 36.92 21.49
N GLY A 215 9.79 37.45 20.89
CA GLY A 215 11.14 36.89 20.92
C GLY A 215 11.89 37.20 19.63
N LYS A 216 13.20 36.93 19.65
CA LYS A 216 14.13 37.32 18.58
C LYS A 216 13.75 36.69 17.23
N THR A 217 13.42 37.54 16.26
CA THR A 217 13.13 37.12 14.89
C THR A 217 14.40 37.00 14.04
N LEU A 218 14.51 35.92 13.27
CA LEU A 218 15.61 35.63 12.34
C LEU A 218 15.31 36.06 10.91
N SER A 219 14.06 35.96 10.49
CA SER A 219 13.61 36.30 9.13
C SER A 219 12.13 36.56 9.11
N ILE A 220 11.71 37.59 8.38
CA ILE A 220 10.31 38.00 8.23
C ILE A 220 10.05 38.28 6.75
N LYS A 221 8.90 37.83 6.24
CA LYS A 221 8.50 38.12 4.86
C LYS A 221 6.99 38.12 4.67
N VAL A 222 6.42 39.28 4.37
CA VAL A 222 5.10 39.43 3.73
C VAL A 222 5.20 38.98 2.27
N MET A 223 4.22 38.20 1.82
CA MET A 223 4.15 37.76 0.44
C MET A 223 3.35 38.76 -0.39
N THR A 224 4.01 39.38 -1.37
CA THR A 224 3.41 40.33 -2.32
C THR A 224 3.02 39.65 -3.63
N ASP A 225 2.18 40.32 -4.42
CA ASP A 225 1.93 40.02 -5.83
C ASP A 225 2.91 40.73 -6.76
N LEU A 226 2.86 40.36 -8.05
CA LEU A 226 3.70 40.95 -9.10
C LEU A 226 3.56 42.48 -9.18
N ASN A 227 2.43 43.01 -8.74
CA ASN A 227 2.12 44.44 -8.68
C ASN A 227 2.51 45.09 -7.33
N GLY A 228 3.38 44.45 -6.53
CA GLY A 228 3.82 44.92 -5.22
C GLY A 228 2.79 44.78 -4.07
N LYS A 229 1.49 44.68 -4.38
CA LYS A 229 0.41 44.59 -3.39
C LYS A 229 0.53 43.35 -2.48
N CYS A 230 0.28 43.49 -1.19
CA CYS A 230 0.42 42.41 -0.22
C CYS A 230 -0.74 41.41 -0.27
N LYS A 231 -0.44 40.10 -0.30
CA LYS A 231 -1.42 39.00 -0.40
C LYS A 231 -2.20 38.73 0.90
N GLY A 232 -2.10 39.61 1.89
CA GLY A 232 -2.65 39.41 3.23
C GLY A 232 -2.10 38.18 3.96
N PHE A 233 -0.87 37.74 3.64
CA PHE A 233 -0.17 36.71 4.41
C PHE A 233 1.35 36.87 4.35
N GLY A 234 2.03 36.33 5.36
CA GLY A 234 3.47 36.35 5.51
C GLY A 234 3.98 35.24 6.41
N PHE A 235 5.30 35.26 6.64
CA PHE A 235 6.02 34.31 7.47
C PHE A 235 6.94 35.04 8.45
N VAL A 236 7.09 34.50 9.65
CA VAL A 236 8.08 34.93 10.65
C VAL A 236 8.85 33.68 11.11
N SER A 237 10.17 33.78 11.19
CA SER A 237 11.06 32.75 11.71
C SER A 237 11.69 33.25 13.00
N TYR A 238 11.58 32.49 14.08
CA TYR A 238 12.17 32.80 15.40
C TYR A 238 13.43 31.99 15.66
N ASP A 239 14.29 32.50 16.55
CA ASP A 239 15.49 31.79 17.02
C ASP A 239 15.13 30.55 17.87
N ARG A 240 13.98 30.57 18.57
CA ARG A 240 13.53 29.51 19.49
C ARG A 240 12.07 29.11 19.23
N HIS A 241 11.76 27.83 19.47
CA HIS A 241 10.40 27.30 19.34
C HIS A 241 9.41 27.92 20.34
N GLU A 242 9.84 28.16 21.58
CA GLU A 242 9.00 28.78 22.63
C GLU A 242 8.40 30.12 22.18
N ASP A 243 9.19 30.94 21.50
CA ASP A 243 8.80 32.28 21.08
C ASP A 243 7.84 32.22 19.88
N ALA A 244 8.07 31.29 18.95
CA ALA A 244 7.14 30.96 17.88
C ALA A 244 5.80 30.42 18.40
N SER A 245 5.79 29.64 19.49
CA SER A 245 4.56 29.16 20.13
C SER A 245 3.79 30.29 20.81
N LYS A 246 4.46 31.15 21.60
CA LYS A 246 3.83 32.35 22.20
C LYS A 246 3.18 33.24 21.14
N ALA A 247 3.89 33.47 20.03
CA ALA A 247 3.39 34.27 18.91
C ALA A 247 2.14 33.64 18.27
N VAL A 248 2.07 32.30 18.18
CA VAL A 248 0.86 31.59 17.71
C VAL A 248 -0.27 31.71 18.73
N GLU A 249 -0.02 31.43 20.00
CA GLU A 249 -1.04 31.41 21.05
C GLU A 249 -1.65 32.79 21.32
N GLU A 250 -0.84 33.86 21.32
CA GLU A 250 -1.33 35.20 21.66
C GLU A 250 -1.88 35.98 20.45
N MET A 251 -1.46 35.69 19.21
CA MET A 251 -1.90 36.46 18.03
C MET A 251 -2.95 35.75 17.17
N ASN A 252 -3.09 34.42 17.26
CA ASN A 252 -4.13 33.70 16.52
C ASN A 252 -5.53 34.05 17.05
N GLY A 253 -6.40 34.58 16.19
CA GLY A 253 -7.74 35.02 16.53
C GLY A 253 -7.88 36.47 16.98
N LYS A 254 -6.78 37.25 17.09
CA LYS A 254 -6.88 38.71 17.32
C LYS A 254 -7.45 39.42 16.09
N GLU A 255 -8.26 40.45 16.32
CA GLU A 255 -8.84 41.25 15.24
C GLU A 255 -7.91 42.40 14.82
N LEU A 256 -7.70 42.55 13.50
CA LEU A 256 -6.96 43.63 12.86
C LEU A 256 -7.73 44.06 11.61
N ASN A 257 -7.98 45.36 11.44
CA ASN A 257 -8.63 45.90 10.24
C ASN A 257 -9.97 45.20 9.87
N GLY A 258 -10.79 44.89 10.88
CA GLY A 258 -12.08 44.19 10.71
C GLY A 258 -11.96 42.70 10.38
N LYS A 259 -10.80 42.08 10.60
CA LYS A 259 -10.47 40.72 10.18
C LYS A 259 -9.74 39.96 11.29
N LEU A 260 -10.19 38.73 11.56
CA LEU A 260 -9.52 37.84 12.51
C LEU A 260 -8.20 37.33 11.91
N LEU A 261 -7.08 37.65 12.55
CA LEU A 261 -5.75 37.20 12.19
C LEU A 261 -5.63 35.69 12.42
N PHE A 262 -5.15 34.95 11.42
CA PHE A 262 -4.79 33.55 11.57
C PHE A 262 -3.28 33.44 11.75
N VAL A 263 -2.85 32.80 12.84
CA VAL A 263 -1.43 32.57 13.16
C VAL A 263 -1.24 31.10 13.51
N GLY A 264 -0.23 30.45 12.93
CA GLY A 264 0.02 29.03 13.16
C GLY A 264 1.36 28.57 12.61
N ARG A 265 1.72 27.30 12.84
CA ARG A 265 2.93 26.69 12.27
C ARG A 265 2.98 26.83 10.74
N ALA A 266 4.10 27.28 10.20
CA ALA A 266 4.35 27.30 8.77
C ALA A 266 4.55 25.89 8.21
N GLN A 267 3.51 25.34 7.58
CA GLN A 267 3.55 24.05 6.88
C GLN A 267 4.20 24.18 5.48
N LYS A 268 4.93 23.16 5.04
CA LYS A 268 5.40 23.08 3.64
C LYS A 268 4.23 22.80 2.70
N LYS A 269 4.31 23.27 1.44
CA LYS A 269 3.23 23.09 0.44
C LYS A 269 2.79 21.63 0.29
N VAL A 270 3.74 20.69 0.27
CA VAL A 270 3.49 19.24 0.15
C VAL A 270 2.82 18.66 1.41
N GLU A 271 3.31 19.03 2.60
CA GLU A 271 2.74 18.66 3.91
C GLU A 271 1.27 19.11 4.02
N ARG A 272 1.00 20.38 3.69
CA ARG A 272 -0.33 20.97 3.65
C ARG A 272 -1.25 20.31 2.62
N GLN A 273 -0.74 19.97 1.43
CA GLN A 273 -1.52 19.26 0.41
C GLN A 273 -1.86 17.83 0.85
N ALA A 274 -0.95 17.13 1.52
CA ALA A 274 -1.19 15.79 2.06
C ALA A 274 -2.21 15.80 3.21
N GLU A 275 -2.11 16.75 4.15
CA GLU A 275 -3.09 16.91 5.23
C GLU A 275 -4.48 17.29 4.68
N LEU A 276 -4.54 18.24 3.74
CA LEU A 276 -5.80 18.66 3.14
C LEU A 276 -6.44 17.52 2.34
N LYS A 277 -5.66 16.74 1.59
CA LYS A 277 -6.10 15.51 0.92
C LYS A 277 -6.66 14.52 1.94
N ARG A 278 -5.94 14.21 3.03
CA ARG A 278 -6.40 13.32 4.10
C ARG A 278 -7.71 13.81 4.74
N LYS A 279 -7.87 15.12 4.95
CA LYS A 279 -9.10 15.71 5.51
C LYS A 279 -10.28 15.60 4.54
N PHE A 280 -10.06 15.80 3.24
CA PHE A 280 -11.08 15.55 2.20
C PHE A 280 -11.41 14.06 2.05
N GLU A 281 -10.42 13.16 2.15
CA GLU A 281 -10.64 11.71 2.15
C GLU A 281 -11.43 11.27 3.39
N GLN A 282 -11.14 11.83 4.57
CA GLN A 282 -11.91 11.58 5.79
C GLN A 282 -13.36 12.07 5.66
N LEU A 283 -13.59 13.28 5.12
CA LEU A 283 -14.93 13.80 4.86
C LEU A 283 -15.66 13.02 3.74
N LYS A 284 -14.95 12.51 2.72
CA LYS A 284 -15.52 11.57 1.74
C LYS A 284 -15.91 10.27 2.45
N GLN A 285 -15.04 9.71 3.29
CA GLN A 285 -15.26 8.45 4.01
C GLN A 285 -16.40 8.52 5.03
N GLU A 286 -16.52 9.62 5.77
CA GLU A 286 -17.66 9.87 6.66
C GLU A 286 -18.98 9.91 5.86
N ARG A 287 -18.97 10.59 4.70
CA ARG A 287 -20.09 10.58 3.74
C ARG A 287 -20.27 9.24 3.02
N ILE A 288 -19.29 8.32 3.06
CA ILE A 288 -19.50 6.93 2.64
C ILE A 288 -20.26 6.20 3.75
N SER A 289 -19.69 6.16 4.96
CA SER A 289 -20.25 5.44 6.11
C SER A 289 -21.66 5.87 6.46
N ARG A 290 -21.97 7.18 6.45
CA ARG A 290 -23.29 7.73 6.81
C ARG A 290 -24.43 7.29 5.87
N TYR A 291 -24.11 6.90 4.63
CA TYR A 291 -25.09 6.48 3.62
C TYR A 291 -24.95 4.99 3.23
N GLN A 292 -24.12 4.23 3.94
CA GLN A 292 -23.92 2.81 3.71
C GLN A 292 -25.07 2.02 4.35
N GLY A 293 -25.73 1.15 3.57
CA GLY A 293 -26.86 0.32 4.04
C GLY A 293 -28.20 1.07 4.21
N VAL A 294 -28.20 2.38 4.47
CA VAL A 294 -29.44 3.17 4.72
C VAL A 294 -30.13 3.71 3.46
N ASN A 295 -29.41 3.83 2.34
CA ASN A 295 -29.93 4.42 1.11
C ASN A 295 -30.34 3.34 0.09
N LEU A 296 -31.59 3.41 -0.37
CA LEU A 296 -32.18 2.49 -1.35
C LEU A 296 -32.24 3.11 -2.73
N TYR A 297 -32.11 2.27 -3.74
CA TYR A 297 -32.37 2.55 -5.15
C TYR A 297 -33.67 1.87 -5.55
N ILE A 298 -34.65 2.66 -5.98
CA ILE A 298 -35.97 2.20 -6.41
C ILE A 298 -36.05 2.41 -7.92
N LYS A 299 -36.38 1.38 -8.69
CA LYS A 299 -36.51 1.40 -10.15
C LYS A 299 -37.87 0.82 -10.56
N ASN A 300 -38.24 1.04 -11.82
CA ASN A 300 -39.53 0.71 -12.41
C ASN A 300 -40.68 1.52 -11.77
N LEU A 301 -40.39 2.75 -11.33
CA LEU A 301 -41.43 3.68 -10.90
C LEU A 301 -42.41 3.95 -12.05
N ASP A 302 -43.69 4.05 -11.70
CA ASP A 302 -44.71 4.58 -12.58
C ASP A 302 -44.51 6.09 -12.76
N ASP A 303 -44.80 6.59 -13.97
CA ASP A 303 -44.58 7.98 -14.37
C ASP A 303 -45.50 8.95 -13.59
N THR A 304 -46.57 8.43 -12.98
CA THR A 304 -47.50 9.14 -12.10
C THR A 304 -47.06 9.22 -10.63
N ILE A 305 -45.93 8.59 -10.26
CA ILE A 305 -45.36 8.65 -8.91
C ILE A 305 -44.43 9.86 -8.79
N ASP A 306 -44.67 10.68 -7.77
CA ASP A 306 -43.89 11.84 -7.36
C ASP A 306 -43.13 11.57 -6.05
N ASP A 307 -42.30 12.53 -5.63
CA ASP A 307 -41.48 12.42 -4.41
C ASP A 307 -42.34 12.21 -3.14
N GLU A 308 -43.55 12.76 -3.08
CA GLU A 308 -44.46 12.64 -1.94
C GLU A 308 -45.13 11.26 -1.88
N LYS A 309 -45.64 10.75 -3.00
CA LYS A 309 -46.15 9.37 -3.10
C LYS A 309 -45.06 8.36 -2.80
N LEU A 310 -43.85 8.55 -3.34
CA LEU A 310 -42.71 7.68 -3.05
C LEU A 310 -42.36 7.71 -1.55
N ARG A 311 -42.38 8.89 -0.91
CA ARG A 311 -42.18 9.00 0.53
C ARG A 311 -43.31 8.34 1.32
N LYS A 312 -44.57 8.49 0.89
CA LYS A 312 -45.75 7.91 1.55
C LYS A 312 -45.78 6.39 1.50
N GLU A 313 -45.48 5.79 0.35
CA GLU A 313 -45.43 4.32 0.19
C GLU A 313 -44.29 3.67 0.99
N PHE A 314 -43.18 4.37 1.22
CA PHE A 314 -42.03 3.85 1.97
C PHE A 314 -42.04 4.22 3.47
N ALA A 315 -42.87 5.18 3.90
CA ALA A 315 -42.95 5.59 5.31
C ALA A 315 -43.33 4.47 6.33
N PRO A 316 -44.14 3.44 5.99
CA PRO A 316 -44.44 2.35 6.92
C PRO A 316 -43.24 1.48 7.34
N PHE A 317 -42.10 1.60 6.65
CA PHE A 317 -40.90 0.78 6.90
C PHE A 317 -39.84 1.48 7.74
N GLY A 318 -39.96 2.80 7.97
CA GLY A 318 -39.01 3.55 8.79
C GLY A 318 -39.00 5.06 8.54
N SER A 319 -38.14 5.77 9.29
CA SER A 319 -37.99 7.21 9.22
C SER A 319 -37.21 7.66 7.98
N ILE A 320 -37.91 8.18 6.97
CA ILE A 320 -37.30 8.64 5.72
C ILE A 320 -36.65 10.03 5.91
N THR A 321 -35.32 10.06 5.85
CA THR A 321 -34.51 11.28 5.86
C THR A 321 -34.54 12.03 4.53
N SER A 322 -34.69 11.31 3.41
CA SER A 322 -34.83 11.88 2.07
C SER A 322 -35.47 10.86 1.12
N ALA A 323 -36.40 11.32 0.28
CA ALA A 323 -36.91 10.58 -0.87
C ALA A 323 -36.80 11.49 -2.10
N LYS A 324 -36.32 10.98 -3.24
CA LYS A 324 -36.19 11.75 -4.48
C LYS A 324 -36.16 10.89 -5.74
N ILE A 325 -37.00 11.23 -6.70
CA ILE A 325 -37.06 10.68 -8.05
C ILE A 325 -36.08 11.45 -8.94
N MET A 326 -35.44 10.72 -9.87
CA MET A 326 -34.52 11.32 -10.83
C MET A 326 -35.29 11.70 -12.10
N LEU A 327 -35.41 13.01 -12.34
CA LEU A 327 -36.07 13.58 -13.51
C LEU A 327 -35.09 13.80 -14.68
N GLU A 328 -35.63 13.84 -15.90
CA GLU A 328 -34.99 14.25 -17.14
C GLU A 328 -35.99 15.09 -17.94
N ASP A 329 -35.66 16.36 -18.21
CA ASP A 329 -36.51 17.31 -18.94
C ASP A 329 -37.99 17.36 -18.47
N GLY A 330 -38.17 17.26 -17.14
CA GLY A 330 -39.48 17.28 -16.47
C GLY A 330 -40.19 15.92 -16.39
N ARG A 331 -39.63 14.85 -16.96
CA ARG A 331 -40.20 13.48 -16.93
C ARG A 331 -39.41 12.57 -15.97
N SER A 332 -40.06 11.57 -15.40
CA SER A 332 -39.39 10.57 -14.55
C SER A 332 -38.47 9.67 -15.37
N LYS A 333 -37.24 9.44 -14.92
CA LYS A 333 -36.36 8.37 -15.46
C LYS A 333 -36.81 6.96 -15.04
N GLY A 334 -37.96 6.82 -14.39
CA GLY A 334 -38.46 5.55 -13.85
C GLY A 334 -37.66 5.01 -12.66
N PHE A 335 -36.85 5.85 -12.01
CA PHE A 335 -36.09 5.49 -10.81
C PHE A 335 -35.87 6.67 -9.84
N GLY A 336 -35.64 6.34 -8.58
CA GLY A 336 -35.40 7.28 -7.49
C GLY A 336 -34.62 6.64 -6.34
N PHE A 337 -34.46 7.40 -5.26
CA PHE A 337 -33.77 6.98 -4.05
C PHE A 337 -34.62 7.28 -2.81
N VAL A 338 -34.52 6.42 -1.80
CA VAL A 338 -35.11 6.63 -0.47
C VAL A 338 -34.04 6.30 0.58
N CYS A 339 -33.71 7.28 1.43
CA CYS A 339 -32.73 7.13 2.49
C CYS A 339 -33.44 7.08 3.85
N PHE A 340 -33.36 5.93 4.51
CA PHE A 340 -33.88 5.72 5.86
C PHE A 340 -32.94 6.28 6.93
N SER A 341 -33.35 6.19 8.19
CA SER A 341 -32.55 6.60 9.34
C SER A 341 -31.64 5.47 9.84
N SER A 342 -32.06 4.22 9.70
CA SER A 342 -31.27 3.03 10.05
C SER A 342 -31.13 2.02 8.88
N PRO A 343 -30.11 1.14 8.90
CA PRO A 343 -29.95 0.09 7.88
C PRO A 343 -31.01 -1.02 8.01
N GLU A 344 -31.61 -1.16 9.19
CA GLU A 344 -32.61 -2.18 9.50
C GLU A 344 -33.96 -1.81 8.86
N GLU A 345 -34.38 -0.54 8.98
CA GLU A 345 -35.50 0.05 8.24
C GLU A 345 -35.34 -0.16 6.72
N ALA A 346 -34.16 0.18 6.20
CA ALA A 346 -33.83 0.04 4.78
C ALA A 346 -33.88 -1.44 4.31
N THR A 347 -33.39 -2.38 5.12
CA THR A 347 -33.39 -3.81 4.80
C THR A 347 -34.81 -4.39 4.83
N LYS A 348 -35.65 -3.96 5.79
CA LYS A 348 -37.08 -4.29 5.81
C LYS A 348 -37.79 -3.79 4.55
N ALA A 349 -37.58 -2.52 4.19
CA ALA A 349 -38.15 -1.92 2.98
C ALA A 349 -37.71 -2.64 1.68
N VAL A 350 -36.44 -3.05 1.56
CA VAL A 350 -35.98 -3.90 0.44
C VAL A 350 -36.73 -5.23 0.39
N THR A 351 -37.03 -5.84 1.54
CA THR A 351 -37.66 -7.16 1.62
C THR A 351 -39.14 -7.12 1.27
N GLU A 352 -39.86 -6.08 1.69
CA GLU A 352 -41.33 -5.98 1.51
C GLU A 352 -41.76 -5.16 0.26
N MET A 353 -40.93 -4.24 -0.25
CA MET A 353 -41.27 -3.42 -1.42
C MET A 353 -40.69 -3.91 -2.75
N ASN A 354 -39.67 -4.77 -2.74
CA ASN A 354 -39.11 -5.32 -3.98
C ASN A 354 -40.08 -6.32 -4.63
N GLY A 355 -40.49 -6.03 -5.87
CA GLY A 355 -41.52 -6.77 -6.60
C GLY A 355 -42.96 -6.28 -6.36
N ARG A 356 -43.20 -5.40 -5.37
CA ARG A 356 -44.55 -4.87 -5.07
C ARG A 356 -45.03 -3.95 -6.20
N ILE A 357 -46.26 -4.14 -6.65
CA ILE A 357 -46.89 -3.29 -7.68
C ILE A 357 -47.34 -1.97 -7.03
N VAL A 358 -46.90 -0.85 -7.60
CA VAL A 358 -47.30 0.52 -7.21
C VAL A 358 -47.56 1.32 -8.49
N GLY A 359 -48.75 1.91 -8.61
CA GLY A 359 -49.24 2.38 -9.92
C GLY A 359 -49.47 1.18 -10.86
N SER A 360 -48.99 1.24 -12.10
CA SER A 360 -49.11 0.13 -13.06
C SER A 360 -47.95 -0.87 -13.06
N LYS A 361 -46.88 -0.63 -12.28
CA LYS A 361 -45.59 -1.34 -12.44
C LYS A 361 -45.10 -2.02 -11.16
N PRO A 362 -44.47 -3.21 -11.22
CA PRO A 362 -43.76 -3.80 -10.10
C PRO A 362 -42.43 -3.08 -9.85
N LEU A 363 -42.27 -2.54 -8.64
CA LEU A 363 -41.06 -1.87 -8.20
C LEU A 363 -39.88 -2.85 -8.10
N TYR A 364 -38.68 -2.36 -8.41
CA TYR A 364 -37.43 -3.02 -8.06
C TYR A 364 -36.72 -2.20 -6.98
N VAL A 365 -36.43 -2.80 -5.83
CA VAL A 365 -35.84 -2.11 -4.66
C VAL A 365 -34.58 -2.84 -4.23
N ALA A 366 -33.46 -2.11 -4.12
CA ALA A 366 -32.17 -2.65 -3.72
C ALA A 366 -31.33 -1.59 -2.97
N LEU A 367 -30.25 -2.01 -2.29
CA LEU A 367 -29.28 -1.08 -1.70
C LEU A 367 -28.59 -0.23 -2.78
N ALA A 368 -28.47 1.08 -2.56
CA ALA A 368 -27.97 2.03 -3.56
C ALA A 368 -26.43 2.01 -3.71
N GLN A 369 -25.93 1.15 -4.60
CA GLN A 369 -24.52 1.16 -5.03
C GLN A 369 -24.15 2.48 -5.72
N ARG A 370 -22.93 2.99 -5.47
CA ARG A 370 -22.46 4.23 -6.11
C ARG A 370 -21.96 4.01 -7.53
N LYS A 371 -21.99 5.05 -8.37
CA LYS A 371 -21.50 5.00 -9.76
C LYS A 371 -20.02 4.60 -9.86
N GLU A 372 -19.18 5.07 -8.93
CA GLU A 372 -17.76 4.69 -8.83
C GLU A 372 -17.60 3.19 -8.55
N GLU A 373 -18.23 2.71 -7.48
CA GLU A 373 -18.23 1.32 -7.00
C GLU A 373 -18.80 0.34 -8.03
N ARG A 374 -19.96 0.66 -8.61
CA ARG A 374 -20.61 -0.13 -9.66
C ARG A 374 -19.76 -0.20 -10.93
N LYS A 375 -19.05 0.88 -11.31
CA LYS A 375 -18.08 0.84 -12.41
C LYS A 375 -16.92 -0.10 -12.09
N ALA A 376 -16.33 0.02 -10.89
CA ALA A 376 -15.23 -0.86 -10.46
C ALA A 376 -15.65 -2.35 -10.43
N HIS A 377 -16.85 -2.66 -9.93
CA HIS A 377 -17.39 -4.02 -9.91
C HIS A 377 -17.58 -4.58 -11.34
N LEU A 378 -18.16 -3.79 -12.25
CA LEU A 378 -18.32 -4.18 -13.67
C LEU A 378 -16.95 -4.38 -14.37
N THR A 379 -15.98 -3.50 -14.11
CA THR A 379 -14.62 -3.61 -14.65
C THR A 379 -13.89 -4.86 -14.11
N ASN A 380 -14.03 -5.18 -12.82
CA ASN A 380 -13.49 -6.41 -12.25
C ASN A 380 -14.17 -7.67 -12.81
N GLN A 381 -15.49 -7.65 -13.00
CA GLN A 381 -16.22 -8.76 -13.61
C GLN A 381 -15.82 -8.99 -15.08
N TYR A 382 -15.54 -7.91 -15.82
CA TYR A 382 -14.99 -7.95 -17.17
C TYR A 382 -13.56 -8.53 -17.21
N MET A 383 -12.67 -8.07 -16.32
CA MET A 383 -11.33 -8.64 -16.18
C MET A 383 -11.36 -10.12 -15.80
N GLN A 384 -12.21 -10.53 -14.85
CA GLN A 384 -12.36 -11.94 -14.48
C GLN A 384 -12.84 -12.81 -15.64
N ARG A 385 -13.73 -12.30 -16.51
CA ARG A 385 -14.15 -13.01 -17.73
C ARG A 385 -13.00 -13.20 -18.72
N ILE A 386 -12.13 -12.20 -18.89
CA ILE A 386 -10.93 -12.30 -19.74
C ILE A 386 -9.92 -13.30 -19.15
N THR A 387 -9.61 -13.21 -17.85
CA THR A 387 -8.71 -14.16 -17.16
C THR A 387 -9.23 -15.59 -17.23
N GLY A 388 -10.54 -15.80 -17.08
CA GLY A 388 -11.17 -17.11 -17.19
C GLY A 388 -11.00 -17.78 -18.57
N MET A 389 -10.98 -17.00 -19.66
CA MET A 389 -10.70 -17.54 -21.00
C MET A 389 -9.23 -17.88 -21.24
N ARG A 390 -8.30 -17.35 -20.43
CA ARG A 390 -6.87 -17.69 -20.48
C ARG A 390 -6.48 -18.91 -19.63
N ALA A 391 -7.42 -19.48 -18.87
CA ALA A 391 -7.17 -20.55 -17.90
C ALA A 391 -7.45 -21.98 -18.43
N MET A 392 -7.55 -22.18 -19.74
CA MET A 392 -7.59 -23.54 -20.34
C MET A 392 -6.15 -24.08 -20.48
N PRO A 393 -5.80 -25.24 -19.88
CA PRO A 393 -4.46 -25.79 -19.96
C PRO A 393 -4.16 -26.33 -21.36
N ALA A 394 -3.02 -25.93 -21.94
CA ALA A 394 -2.63 -26.22 -23.33
C ALA A 394 -2.22 -27.69 -23.62
N ASN A 395 -2.53 -28.63 -22.72
CA ASN A 395 -1.94 -29.98 -22.67
C ASN A 395 -2.73 -31.09 -23.38
N THR A 396 -3.68 -30.75 -24.27
CA THR A 396 -4.58 -31.74 -24.91
C THR A 396 -4.47 -31.82 -26.44
N ILE A 397 -3.57 -31.06 -27.09
CA ILE A 397 -3.49 -30.98 -28.57
C ILE A 397 -2.06 -31.25 -29.12
N ILE A 398 -1.20 -31.94 -28.37
CA ILE A 398 0.10 -32.44 -28.88
C ILE A 398 0.36 -33.87 -28.38
N ASN A 399 -0.27 -34.88 -29.01
CA ASN A 399 0.23 -36.27 -28.94
C ASN A 399 -0.31 -37.21 -30.05
N GLN A 400 -0.40 -36.72 -31.29
CA GLN A 400 -0.72 -37.56 -32.46
C GLN A 400 0.08 -37.12 -33.69
N PHE A 401 1.32 -37.61 -33.85
CA PHE A 401 1.96 -37.82 -35.17
C PHE A 401 3.27 -38.61 -35.03
N GLN A 402 3.22 -39.93 -35.23
CA GLN A 402 4.40 -40.74 -35.55
C GLN A 402 3.97 -41.99 -36.36
N PRO A 403 4.63 -42.34 -37.48
CA PRO A 403 4.09 -43.33 -38.43
C PRO A 403 4.63 -44.77 -38.26
N ALA A 404 3.73 -45.71 -38.53
CA ALA A 404 3.95 -47.05 -39.13
C ALA A 404 4.96 -48.04 -38.52
N ALA A 405 4.41 -49.07 -37.85
CA ALA A 405 4.77 -50.47 -38.09
C ALA A 405 3.50 -51.35 -37.97
N GLY A 406 3.42 -52.46 -38.69
CA GLY A 406 2.17 -53.25 -38.82
C GLY A 406 1.97 -54.31 -37.73
N GLY A 407 0.71 -54.65 -37.45
CA GLY A 407 0.33 -55.77 -36.58
C GLY A 407 -1.19 -55.89 -36.39
N TYR A 408 -1.78 -57.00 -36.81
CA TYR A 408 -3.18 -57.33 -36.53
C TYR A 408 -3.32 -57.94 -35.13
N PHE A 409 -4.18 -57.39 -34.25
CA PHE A 409 -5.19 -58.19 -33.52
C PHE A 409 -6.21 -57.35 -32.74
N MET A 410 -7.39 -57.95 -32.55
CA MET A 410 -8.41 -57.67 -31.52
C MET A 410 -8.67 -59.07 -30.88
N PRO A 411 -9.04 -59.25 -29.59
CA PRO A 411 -10.34 -58.75 -29.10
C PRO A 411 -10.48 -58.56 -27.55
N ALA A 412 -11.74 -58.38 -27.14
CA ALA A 412 -12.38 -58.93 -25.93
C ALA A 412 -12.24 -58.23 -24.56
N VAL A 413 -13.37 -58.22 -23.86
CA VAL A 413 -13.59 -57.73 -22.49
C VAL A 413 -13.91 -58.94 -21.59
N PRO A 414 -13.28 -59.09 -20.41
CA PRO A 414 -13.68 -60.07 -19.41
C PRO A 414 -14.82 -59.57 -18.50
N GLN A 415 -15.72 -60.48 -18.13
CA GLN A 415 -16.90 -60.24 -17.30
C GLN A 415 -16.66 -60.74 -15.85
N ALA A 416 -17.30 -60.13 -14.85
CA ALA A 416 -17.03 -60.43 -13.44
C ALA A 416 -17.81 -61.64 -12.88
N GLN A 417 -17.20 -62.44 -11.98
CA GLN A 417 -17.94 -63.33 -11.09
C GLN A 417 -17.25 -63.68 -9.75
N SER A 418 -18.10 -63.92 -8.75
CA SER A 418 -17.91 -64.05 -7.30
C SER A 418 -17.09 -65.27 -6.79
N ARG A 419 -16.29 -65.06 -5.71
CA ARG A 419 -16.41 -65.69 -4.36
C ARG A 419 -15.31 -65.11 -3.41
N ALA A 420 -15.59 -64.66 -2.17
CA ALA A 420 -15.94 -65.38 -0.93
C ALA A 420 -14.76 -66.18 -0.33
N THR A 421 -14.37 -66.15 0.96
CA THR A 421 -14.73 -65.38 2.19
C THR A 421 -13.66 -65.70 3.27
N TYR A 422 -13.37 -64.83 4.26
CA TYR A 422 -13.11 -65.21 5.68
C TYR A 422 -13.08 -63.99 6.64
N TYR A 423 -12.97 -64.22 7.96
CA TYR A 423 -13.50 -63.35 9.04
C TYR A 423 -12.45 -62.53 9.83
N ALA A 424 -12.92 -61.46 10.51
CA ALA A 424 -12.21 -60.69 11.55
C ALA A 424 -12.61 -61.13 12.97
N PRO A 425 -11.85 -60.71 14.00
CA PRO A 425 -12.43 -59.93 15.13
C PRO A 425 -11.45 -58.91 15.78
N ASN A 426 -11.79 -58.03 16.74
CA ASN A 426 -12.99 -57.20 17.01
C ASN A 426 -12.69 -56.19 18.16
N GLN A 427 -12.96 -54.88 17.98
CA GLN A 427 -13.37 -53.88 19.01
C GLN A 427 -13.49 -52.49 18.33
N MET A 428 -14.62 -51.76 18.23
CA MET A 428 -15.73 -51.37 19.14
C MET A 428 -15.52 -50.03 19.87
N ALA A 429 -16.53 -49.18 20.15
CA ALA A 429 -17.61 -48.59 19.31
C ALA A 429 -18.60 -47.73 20.14
N GLN A 430 -18.94 -46.51 19.69
CA GLN A 430 -20.23 -45.77 19.89
C GLN A 430 -20.40 -44.82 18.68
N MET A 431 -21.50 -44.66 17.91
CA MET A 431 -22.97 -44.56 18.15
C MET A 431 -23.38 -43.25 18.85
N ARG A 432 -24.38 -42.43 18.45
CA ARG A 432 -25.28 -42.25 17.26
C ARG A 432 -26.04 -40.87 17.44
N PRO A 433 -27.08 -40.40 16.70
CA PRO A 433 -27.88 -40.92 15.58
C PRO A 433 -28.09 -39.96 14.35
N ASN A 434 -29.11 -40.24 13.51
CA ASN A 434 -29.56 -39.65 12.21
C ASN A 434 -30.77 -38.67 12.41
N PRO A 435 -31.64 -38.23 11.43
CA PRO A 435 -31.83 -38.51 9.98
C PRO A 435 -31.66 -37.28 9.03
N ARG A 436 -31.69 -37.31 7.68
CA ARG A 436 -31.99 -38.29 6.58
C ARG A 436 -33.40 -38.26 5.91
N TRP A 437 -33.53 -37.53 4.78
CA TRP A 437 -34.47 -37.67 3.63
C TRP A 437 -33.78 -37.04 2.37
N GLN A 438 -34.03 -37.27 1.06
CA GLN A 438 -35.08 -37.90 0.20
C GLN A 438 -36.32 -36.99 -0.10
N GLN A 439 -36.95 -36.93 -1.29
CA GLN A 439 -36.82 -37.58 -2.63
C GLN A 439 -37.33 -36.57 -3.72
N GLN A 440 -37.45 -36.74 -5.06
CA GLN A 440 -37.37 -37.88 -5.99
C GLN A 440 -36.77 -37.49 -7.39
N GLN A 441 -37.47 -37.69 -8.52
CA GLN A 441 -36.96 -37.68 -9.91
C GLN A 441 -38.07 -37.43 -10.97
N THR A 442 -37.70 -36.95 -12.17
CA THR A 442 -38.10 -37.57 -13.46
C THR A 442 -37.30 -36.99 -14.64
N ARG A 443 -37.10 -37.79 -15.71
CA ARG A 443 -36.46 -37.42 -16.98
C ARG A 443 -36.89 -38.43 -18.05
N PRO A 444 -36.95 -38.05 -19.34
CA PRO A 444 -36.29 -38.87 -20.37
C PRO A 444 -35.44 -38.04 -21.34
N GLN A 445 -34.86 -38.72 -22.34
CA GLN A 445 -33.78 -38.25 -23.21
C GLN A 445 -34.13 -38.58 -24.68
N GLY A 446 -33.61 -37.82 -25.64
CA GLY A 446 -33.74 -38.09 -27.07
C GLY A 446 -32.69 -37.35 -27.90
N GLU A 447 -31.97 -38.10 -28.73
CA GLU A 447 -30.95 -37.63 -29.68
C GLU A 447 -31.63 -37.49 -31.06
N LEU A 448 -31.44 -36.40 -31.83
CA LEU A 448 -30.23 -35.93 -32.54
C LEU A 448 -29.77 -36.86 -33.67
N TYR A 449 -30.05 -36.47 -34.91
CA TYR A 449 -29.28 -36.85 -36.11
C TYR A 449 -29.15 -35.64 -37.06
N ILE A 450 -28.31 -35.76 -38.10
CA ILE A 450 -27.63 -34.65 -38.79
C ILE A 450 -27.96 -34.64 -40.30
N TRP A 451 -28.02 -33.46 -40.94
CA TRP A 451 -27.51 -33.12 -42.30
C TRP A 451 -27.90 -31.67 -42.69
N ALA A 452 -27.35 -31.00 -43.72
CA ALA A 452 -25.94 -30.64 -43.97
C ALA A 452 -25.79 -29.61 -45.13
N ARG A 453 -25.08 -28.48 -44.91
CA ARG A 453 -24.58 -27.48 -45.93
C ARG A 453 -25.68 -26.70 -46.71
N GLY A 454 -25.43 -25.53 -47.32
CA GLY A 454 -24.29 -24.59 -47.21
C GLY A 454 -24.23 -23.47 -48.28
N LEU A 455 -23.50 -22.39 -47.97
CA LEU A 455 -22.75 -21.46 -48.85
C LEU A 455 -23.41 -20.47 -49.89
N ARG A 456 -23.20 -19.16 -49.62
CA ARG A 456 -22.70 -18.07 -50.52
C ARG A 456 -23.53 -17.40 -51.66
N ARG A 457 -23.60 -16.05 -51.56
CA ARG A 457 -23.44 -14.99 -52.63
C ARG A 457 -24.50 -14.94 -53.77
N SER A 458 -24.74 -13.84 -54.49
CA SER A 458 -24.43 -12.37 -54.41
C SER A 458 -25.44 -11.65 -55.35
N LEU A 459 -25.89 -10.40 -55.14
CA LEU A 459 -25.35 -9.14 -55.71
C LEU A 459 -26.32 -7.96 -55.41
N ALA A 460 -25.86 -6.72 -55.67
CA ALA A 460 -26.64 -5.45 -55.66
C ALA A 460 -26.64 -4.87 -57.10
N PRO A 461 -26.93 -3.57 -57.41
CA PRO A 461 -27.48 -2.44 -56.62
C PRO A 461 -28.57 -1.62 -57.36
N HIS A 462 -29.05 -0.51 -56.76
CA HIS A 462 -29.30 0.74 -57.52
C HIS A 462 -29.34 1.98 -56.62
N GLU A 463 -28.97 3.15 -57.16
CA GLU A 463 -29.09 4.48 -56.53
C GLU A 463 -30.23 5.30 -57.16
N SER A 464 -30.70 6.36 -56.47
CA SER A 464 -30.83 7.72 -57.02
C SER A 464 -31.32 8.74 -55.98
N PHE A 465 -30.87 10.00 -56.12
CA PHE A 465 -31.26 11.16 -55.30
C PHE A 465 -32.30 12.03 -56.02
N CYS A 466 -32.95 12.95 -55.29
CA CYS A 466 -33.60 14.14 -55.88
C CYS A 466 -33.51 15.35 -54.93
N VAL A 467 -33.77 16.57 -55.45
CA VAL A 467 -33.18 17.83 -54.95
C VAL A 467 -34.21 18.95 -54.75
N ARG A 468 -34.05 19.79 -53.71
CA ARG A 468 -34.41 21.23 -53.70
C ARG A 468 -33.80 22.01 -52.53
N SER A 469 -33.97 23.33 -52.52
CA SER A 469 -33.09 24.31 -51.84
C SER A 469 -33.83 25.57 -51.34
N LEU A 470 -33.24 26.26 -50.33
CA LEU A 470 -33.26 27.71 -49.97
C LEU A 470 -34.48 28.59 -50.37
N GLY A 471 -35.08 29.47 -49.56
CA GLY A 471 -34.81 30.10 -48.23
C GLY A 471 -35.87 31.23 -48.04
N PRO A 472 -35.63 32.39 -47.37
CA PRO A 472 -34.79 32.73 -46.21
C PRO A 472 -35.54 33.59 -45.12
N GLY A 473 -34.88 33.96 -44.00
CA GLY A 473 -35.18 35.21 -43.27
C GLY A 473 -35.37 35.18 -41.72
N ALA A 474 -34.54 35.97 -41.01
CA ALA A 474 -34.76 36.73 -39.74
C ALA A 474 -35.58 36.13 -38.55
N LEU A 475 -35.23 36.30 -37.26
CA LEU A 475 -34.17 37.09 -36.58
C LEU A 475 -33.98 36.62 -35.10
N TYR A 476 -32.85 37.00 -34.47
CA TYR A 476 -32.49 36.96 -33.02
C TYR A 476 -32.57 35.64 -32.20
N LYS A 477 -31.46 35.28 -31.51
CA LYS A 477 -31.49 34.63 -30.17
C LYS A 477 -30.14 34.60 -29.43
N CYS A 478 -30.20 34.42 -28.11
CA CYS A 478 -29.08 34.17 -27.20
C CYS A 478 -28.91 32.66 -26.86
N ASN A 479 -27.90 32.37 -26.03
CA ASN A 479 -27.58 31.12 -25.32
C ASN A 479 -26.89 29.97 -26.09
N PHE A 480 -25.60 29.80 -25.76
CA PHE A 480 -25.05 28.60 -25.09
C PHE A 480 -25.83 27.29 -25.26
N CYS A 481 -25.46 26.50 -26.27
CA CYS A 481 -25.79 25.07 -26.37
C CYS A 481 -24.50 24.26 -26.48
N ILE A 482 -24.26 23.35 -25.53
CA ILE A 482 -23.17 22.37 -25.65
C ILE A 482 -23.67 21.27 -26.58
N VAL A 483 -23.27 21.34 -27.86
CA VAL A 483 -23.59 20.31 -28.86
C VAL A 483 -22.81 19.05 -28.54
N SER A 484 -23.52 17.93 -28.37
CA SER A 484 -22.89 16.60 -28.30
C SER A 484 -22.24 16.29 -29.65
N GLN A 485 -20.91 16.39 -29.73
CA GLN A 485 -20.20 15.90 -30.90
C GLN A 485 -20.41 14.39 -31.04
N ALA A 486 -20.84 13.97 -32.22
CA ALA A 486 -20.70 12.58 -32.63
C ALA A 486 -19.20 12.21 -32.63
N PRO A 487 -18.82 10.97 -32.30
CA PRO A 487 -17.42 10.57 -32.32
C PRO A 487 -16.85 10.76 -33.73
N GLN A 488 -15.90 11.68 -33.87
CA GLN A 488 -15.18 11.83 -35.13
C GLN A 488 -14.38 10.54 -35.41
N PRO A 489 -14.25 10.12 -36.68
CA PRO A 489 -13.39 9.00 -37.01
C PRO A 489 -11.96 9.30 -36.55
N ALA A 490 -11.29 8.30 -35.98
CA ALA A 490 -9.90 8.45 -35.55
C ALA A 490 -9.02 8.89 -36.73
N VAL A 491 -8.06 9.78 -36.46
CA VAL A 491 -7.16 10.33 -37.48
C VAL A 491 -6.37 9.18 -38.11
N LEU A 492 -6.68 8.88 -39.37
CA LEU A 492 -6.14 7.73 -40.09
C LEU A 492 -4.67 7.99 -40.49
N VAL A 493 -3.74 7.64 -39.60
CA VAL A 493 -2.33 7.46 -39.99
C VAL A 493 -2.27 6.26 -40.95
N HIS A 494 -1.74 6.49 -42.15
CA HIS A 494 -1.72 5.50 -43.22
C HIS A 494 -0.88 4.25 -42.85
N GLY A 495 -1.46 3.06 -43.04
CA GLY A 495 -0.67 1.86 -43.36
C GLY A 495 -0.41 0.82 -42.27
N GLN A 496 -0.94 0.92 -41.04
CA GLN A 496 -0.81 -0.15 -40.03
C GLN A 496 -2.10 -0.40 -39.24
N GLU A 497 -2.35 -1.68 -38.90
CA GLU A 497 -3.51 -2.08 -38.10
C GLU A 497 -3.46 -1.51 -36.66
N PRO A 498 -4.62 -1.26 -36.02
CA PRO A 498 -4.69 -0.84 -34.63
C PRO A 498 -4.07 -1.92 -33.73
N LEU A 499 -3.17 -1.51 -32.83
CA LEU A 499 -2.35 -2.42 -32.03
C LEU A 499 -3.19 -3.02 -30.88
N THR A 500 -4.02 -4.02 -31.20
CA THR A 500 -4.96 -4.60 -30.24
C THR A 500 -4.25 -5.23 -29.04
N THR A 501 -4.91 -5.19 -27.88
CA THR A 501 -4.41 -5.81 -26.63
C THR A 501 -4.11 -7.30 -26.80
N SER A 502 -4.84 -7.98 -27.69
CA SER A 502 -4.61 -9.37 -28.12
C SER A 502 -3.29 -9.60 -28.84
N MET A 503 -2.86 -8.69 -29.71
CA MET A 503 -1.60 -8.81 -30.46
C MET A 503 -0.39 -8.57 -29.54
N LEU A 504 -0.44 -7.49 -28.75
CA LEU A 504 0.60 -7.20 -27.75
C LEU A 504 0.77 -8.36 -26.77
N ALA A 505 -0.33 -8.89 -26.22
CA ALA A 505 -0.27 -9.95 -25.22
C ALA A 505 0.07 -11.34 -25.78
N ALA A 506 0.44 -11.46 -27.06
CA ALA A 506 0.99 -12.66 -27.69
C ALA A 506 2.50 -12.57 -27.97
N ALA A 507 3.08 -11.36 -27.99
CA ALA A 507 4.50 -11.14 -28.27
C ALA A 507 5.38 -11.22 -26.99
N PRO A 508 6.69 -11.54 -27.10
CA PRO A 508 7.65 -11.43 -26.00
C PRO A 508 7.67 -10.03 -25.35
N PRO A 509 7.96 -9.91 -24.03
CA PRO A 509 7.91 -8.62 -23.33
C PRO A 509 8.80 -7.52 -23.93
N GLN A 510 9.93 -7.90 -24.54
CA GLN A 510 10.87 -6.97 -25.18
C GLN A 510 10.31 -6.42 -26.51
N GLU A 511 9.65 -7.26 -27.31
CA GLU A 511 8.94 -6.85 -28.53
C GLU A 511 7.69 -6.01 -28.21
N GLN A 512 7.00 -6.28 -27.10
CA GLN A 512 5.88 -5.44 -26.65
C GLN A 512 6.30 -3.98 -26.43
N LYS A 513 7.45 -3.77 -25.78
CA LYS A 513 8.02 -2.41 -25.59
C LYS A 513 8.41 -1.77 -26.91
N GLN A 514 9.00 -2.53 -27.84
CA GLN A 514 9.35 -2.03 -29.17
C GLN A 514 8.09 -1.59 -29.95
N MET A 515 7.06 -2.43 -30.06
CA MET A 515 5.82 -2.10 -30.79
C MET A 515 5.08 -0.90 -30.19
N LEU A 516 5.08 -0.74 -28.87
CA LEU A 516 4.55 0.47 -28.22
C LEU A 516 5.41 1.69 -28.53
N GLY A 517 6.74 1.54 -28.54
CA GLY A 517 7.69 2.61 -28.86
C GLY A 517 7.53 3.14 -30.28
N GLU A 518 7.40 2.26 -31.26
CA GLU A 518 7.19 2.59 -32.67
C GLU A 518 5.87 3.34 -32.92
N ARG A 519 4.83 3.11 -32.10
CA ARG A 519 3.55 3.84 -32.17
C ARG A 519 3.54 5.15 -31.37
N LEU A 520 4.26 5.21 -30.25
CA LEU A 520 4.35 6.41 -29.41
C LEU A 520 5.32 7.45 -29.98
N PHE A 521 6.45 7.03 -30.54
CA PHE A 521 7.52 7.94 -30.99
C PHE A 521 7.05 9.01 -31.99
N PRO A 522 6.27 8.72 -33.05
CA PRO A 522 5.80 9.74 -34.00
C PRO A 522 4.86 10.77 -33.35
N LEU A 523 3.99 10.31 -32.43
CA LEU A 523 3.07 11.18 -31.69
C LEU A 523 3.84 12.14 -30.78
N ILE A 524 4.86 11.64 -30.09
CA ILE A 524 5.75 12.42 -29.23
C ILE A 524 6.63 13.36 -30.06
N GLN A 525 7.13 12.92 -31.23
CA GLN A 525 7.95 13.72 -32.13
C GLN A 525 7.19 14.93 -32.68
N ASN A 526 5.89 14.80 -32.97
CA ASN A 526 5.04 15.92 -33.36
C ASN A 526 4.84 16.96 -32.24
N MET A 527 5.02 16.59 -30.96
CA MET A 527 4.93 17.52 -29.82
C MET A 527 6.29 18.11 -29.42
N HIS A 528 7.35 17.31 -29.37
CA HIS A 528 8.71 17.74 -28.99
C HIS A 528 9.80 17.08 -29.87
N PRO A 529 10.04 17.60 -31.09
CA PRO A 529 10.97 16.99 -32.05
C PRO A 529 12.38 16.74 -31.52
N SER A 530 12.91 17.66 -30.68
CA SER A 530 14.28 17.62 -30.16
C SER A 530 14.50 16.68 -28.97
N LEU A 531 13.42 16.21 -28.32
CA LEU A 531 13.49 15.36 -27.12
C LEU A 531 12.79 14.00 -27.29
N ALA A 532 12.13 13.77 -28.43
CA ALA A 532 11.24 12.64 -28.67
C ALA A 532 11.81 11.27 -28.28
N GLY A 533 13.05 10.96 -28.66
CA GLY A 533 13.69 9.68 -28.32
C GLY A 533 13.92 9.47 -26.82
N LYS A 534 14.28 10.54 -26.08
CA LYS A 534 14.47 10.48 -24.62
C LYS A 534 13.12 10.35 -23.89
N ILE A 535 12.11 11.10 -24.35
CA ILE A 535 10.76 11.04 -23.79
C ILE A 535 10.15 9.66 -24.05
N THR A 536 10.25 9.12 -25.27
CA THR A 536 9.75 7.78 -25.61
C THR A 536 10.45 6.72 -24.77
N GLY A 537 11.79 6.77 -24.64
CA GLY A 537 12.54 5.85 -23.77
C GLY A 537 12.06 5.89 -22.31
N MET A 538 11.85 7.08 -21.75
CA MET A 538 11.33 7.22 -20.38
C MET A 538 9.88 6.73 -20.22
N LEU A 539 9.02 6.94 -21.22
CA LEU A 539 7.64 6.44 -21.20
C LEU A 539 7.59 4.93 -21.36
N LEU A 540 8.54 4.30 -22.07
CA LEU A 540 8.60 2.84 -22.21
C LEU A 540 8.93 2.11 -20.90
N GLU A 541 9.46 2.78 -19.88
CA GLU A 541 9.60 2.21 -18.52
C GLU A 541 8.24 2.07 -17.79
N ILE A 542 7.16 2.71 -18.28
CA ILE A 542 5.81 2.65 -17.69
C ILE A 542 5.10 1.35 -18.09
N ASP A 543 4.12 0.89 -17.29
CA ASP A 543 3.33 -0.31 -17.56
C ASP A 543 2.62 -0.30 -18.92
N ASN A 544 2.61 -1.45 -19.60
CA ASN A 544 2.08 -1.60 -20.96
C ASN A 544 0.57 -1.28 -21.06
N SER A 545 -0.18 -1.37 -19.95
CA SER A 545 -1.59 -0.98 -19.85
C SER A 545 -1.79 0.54 -19.84
N GLU A 546 -0.91 1.31 -19.19
CA GLU A 546 -0.95 2.78 -19.19
C GLU A 546 -0.43 3.33 -20.54
N LEU A 547 0.57 2.66 -21.13
CA LEU A 547 1.03 2.96 -22.50
C LEU A 547 -0.08 2.76 -23.55
N LEU A 548 -0.91 1.72 -23.41
CA LEU A 548 -2.10 1.53 -24.24
C LEU A 548 -3.14 2.64 -24.03
N HIS A 549 -3.45 3.00 -22.77
CA HIS A 549 -4.38 4.10 -22.49
C HIS A 549 -3.90 5.45 -23.05
N MET A 550 -2.59 5.69 -23.11
CA MET A 550 -2.01 6.87 -23.77
C MET A 550 -2.12 6.83 -25.30
N LEU A 551 -2.11 5.65 -25.93
CA LEU A 551 -2.39 5.53 -27.36
C LEU A 551 -3.88 5.74 -27.69
N GLU A 552 -4.79 5.41 -26.76
CA GLU A 552 -6.24 5.66 -26.88
C GLU A 552 -6.64 7.10 -26.51
N SER A 553 -5.88 7.79 -25.65
CA SER A 553 -6.18 9.13 -25.14
C SER A 553 -5.03 10.13 -25.38
N PRO A 554 -5.15 11.06 -26.35
CA PRO A 554 -4.11 12.05 -26.63
C PRO A 554 -3.89 13.04 -25.49
N GLU A 555 -4.92 13.32 -24.67
CA GLU A 555 -4.81 14.13 -23.45
C GLU A 555 -3.95 13.42 -22.39
N SER A 556 -4.13 12.10 -22.22
CA SER A 556 -3.34 11.27 -21.31
C SER A 556 -1.87 11.23 -21.75
N LEU A 557 -1.61 11.04 -23.05
CA LEU A 557 -0.25 11.06 -23.61
C LEU A 557 0.42 12.42 -23.40
N ARG A 558 -0.27 13.52 -23.75
CA ARG A 558 0.27 14.87 -23.61
C ARG A 558 0.66 15.20 -22.17
N SER A 559 -0.21 14.89 -21.20
CA SER A 559 0.06 15.10 -19.77
C SER A 559 1.34 14.38 -19.31
N LYS A 560 1.52 13.12 -19.73
CA LYS A 560 2.71 12.31 -19.42
C LYS A 560 3.98 12.76 -20.15
N VAL A 561 3.84 13.29 -21.36
CA VAL A 561 4.94 13.92 -22.12
C VAL A 561 5.41 15.21 -21.43
N GLU A 562 4.49 16.06 -20.96
CA GLU A 562 4.82 17.28 -20.20
C GLU A 562 5.51 16.94 -18.85
N GLU A 563 5.08 15.87 -18.16
CA GLU A 563 5.77 15.33 -16.96
C GLU A 563 7.21 14.88 -17.28
N ALA A 564 7.40 14.10 -18.34
CA ALA A 564 8.73 13.62 -18.76
C ALA A 564 9.68 14.77 -19.17
N VAL A 565 9.17 15.80 -19.84
CA VAL A 565 9.94 17.00 -20.19
C VAL A 565 10.44 17.74 -18.94
N ALA A 566 9.60 17.90 -17.91
CA ALA A 566 9.99 18.55 -16.66
C ALA A 566 11.13 17.78 -15.94
N VAL A 567 11.07 16.44 -15.94
CA VAL A 567 12.14 15.59 -15.36
C VAL A 567 13.45 15.72 -16.16
N LEU A 568 13.39 15.73 -17.49
CA LEU A 568 14.57 15.93 -18.35
C LEU A 568 15.23 17.30 -18.12
N GLN A 569 14.44 18.36 -18.01
CA GLN A 569 14.95 19.72 -17.71
C GLN A 569 15.62 19.78 -16.33
N ALA A 570 14.99 19.22 -15.29
CA ALA A 570 15.56 19.18 -13.95
C ALA A 570 16.89 18.37 -13.89
N HIS A 571 16.98 17.27 -14.63
CA HIS A 571 18.21 16.47 -14.72
C HIS A 571 19.32 17.19 -15.48
N GLN A 572 18.99 17.94 -16.54
CA GLN A 572 19.97 18.73 -17.29
C GLN A 572 20.50 19.92 -16.47
N ALA A 573 19.63 20.68 -15.79
CA ALA A 573 20.06 21.73 -14.86
C ALA A 573 20.97 21.19 -13.74
N LYS A 574 20.69 19.98 -13.23
CA LYS A 574 21.56 19.29 -12.26
C LYS A 574 22.94 18.94 -12.85
N LYS A 575 23.00 18.46 -14.11
CA LYS A 575 24.29 18.19 -14.79
C LYS A 575 25.11 19.47 -14.99
N GLU A 576 24.48 20.55 -15.43
CA GLU A 576 25.14 21.85 -15.60
C GLU A 576 25.66 22.42 -14.27
N ALA A 577 24.93 22.24 -13.17
CA ALA A 577 25.40 22.60 -11.83
C ALA A 577 26.62 21.76 -11.41
N THR A 578 26.58 20.43 -11.56
CA THR A 578 27.73 19.55 -11.24
C THR A 578 28.94 19.87 -12.10
N GLN A 579 28.75 20.17 -13.39
CA GLN A 579 29.85 20.51 -14.30
C GLN A 579 30.48 21.87 -13.97
N LYS A 580 29.69 22.87 -13.58
CA LYS A 580 30.21 24.15 -13.06
C LYS A 580 31.03 23.96 -11.78
N VAL A 581 30.57 23.13 -10.84
CA VAL A 581 31.34 22.78 -9.64
C VAL A 581 32.67 22.09 -10.00
N ALA A 582 32.65 21.13 -10.93
CA ALA A 582 33.86 20.44 -11.37
C ALA A 582 34.88 21.38 -12.04
N VAL A 583 34.42 22.35 -12.83
CA VAL A 583 35.30 23.37 -13.45
C VAL A 583 35.90 24.32 -12.41
N VAL A 584 35.14 24.74 -11.40
CA VAL A 584 35.66 25.59 -10.31
C VAL A 584 36.70 24.83 -9.47
N VAL A 585 36.44 23.56 -9.15
CA VAL A 585 37.37 22.68 -8.41
C VAL A 585 38.62 22.32 -9.23
N ALA A 586 38.56 22.37 -10.56
CA ALA A 586 39.73 22.19 -11.44
C ALA A 586 40.49 23.50 -11.74
N ALA A 587 40.00 24.64 -11.23
CA ALA A 587 40.60 25.97 -11.36
C ALA A 587 41.01 26.56 -9.99
N SER A 588 41.08 25.71 -8.96
CA SER A 588 41.52 26.01 -7.58
C SER A 588 42.69 25.11 -7.20
#